data_AF-A0A6G1LGX4-F1
#
_entry.id   AF-A0A6G1LGX4-F1
#
_cell.length_a   1.000
_cell.length_b   1.000
_cell.length_c   1.000
_cell.angle_alpha   90.00
_cell.angle_beta   90.00
_cell.angle_gamma   90.00
#
_symmetry.space_group_name_H-M   'P 1'
#
loop_
_entity.id
_entity.type
_entity.pdbx_description
1 polymer ?
#
loop_
_entity_poly.entity_id
_entity_poly.type
_entity_poly.pdbx_seq_one_letter_code
_entity_poly.pdbx_strand_id
1 'polypeptide(L)'
;PEVGAPCQIDASSTKTRFRILGPGYIPLVVNAEGQLQPLHAPHFAPDRPEQVLENREHFGKGPNFFFHKTPDAPAGIFDLILTGEKLQYVAKAADGQLVLTPASTGTTAQEVDGRTIVTSIFTVDCDGRIGVIHEGSLFSWTISADGQSTSFVPGTHYPNGSMLAFDFDRLGIYQHHHELRSLQKRDTLRCPNGLHGAKKAGARPVSANGCGSRSNHKRIPELWFHACCNDHDICYDTCAQQSCDHCNDVFFTCMKRQCEKQRSEAGGATCYLAAGVYYEAVKGDSGCPYFAKYTGERCNCIGPSQVCYWHPELCPD
;
A
#
# COMPACT_ATOMS: atom_id res chain seq x y z
N PRO A 1 5.85 10.29 -20.38
CA PRO A 1 6.85 9.79 -19.40
C PRO A 1 7.58 10.98 -18.77
N GLU A 2 7.29 11.31 -17.50
CA GLU A 2 8.14 12.27 -16.79
C GLU A 2 9.45 11.58 -16.43
N VAL A 3 10.54 12.12 -16.96
CA VAL A 3 11.92 11.73 -16.65
C VAL A 3 12.20 12.15 -15.20
N GLY A 4 12.58 11.20 -14.34
CA GLY A 4 13.20 11.51 -13.04
C GLY A 4 12.37 11.30 -11.76
N ALA A 5 11.23 10.61 -11.81
CA ALA A 5 10.54 10.19 -10.58
C ALA A 5 11.36 9.12 -9.82
N PRO A 6 11.79 9.36 -8.55
CA PRO A 6 12.49 8.33 -7.77
C PRO A 6 11.58 7.11 -7.50
N CYS A 7 12.15 5.90 -7.56
CA CYS A 7 11.46 4.65 -7.27
C CYS A 7 10.81 4.65 -5.86
N GLN A 8 9.78 3.82 -5.66
CA GLN A 8 9.14 3.65 -4.34
C GLN A 8 10.15 3.20 -3.28
N ILE A 9 10.96 2.21 -3.65
CA ILE A 9 12.05 1.66 -2.84
C ILE A 9 13.37 2.05 -3.47
N ASP A 10 14.25 2.67 -2.69
CA ASP A 10 15.64 2.87 -3.07
C ASP A 10 16.44 1.61 -2.71
N ALA A 11 16.58 0.72 -3.68
CA ALA A 11 17.34 -0.53 -3.52
C ALA A 11 18.86 -0.31 -3.33
N SER A 12 19.36 0.91 -3.60
CA SER A 12 20.76 1.25 -3.36
C SER A 12 21.04 1.69 -1.92
N SER A 13 19.98 1.96 -1.14
CA SER A 13 20.08 2.44 0.22
C SER A 13 19.71 1.36 1.22
N THR A 14 20.66 0.99 2.08
CA THR A 14 20.40 0.10 3.22
C THR A 14 19.56 0.75 4.32
N LYS A 15 19.28 2.06 4.21
CA LYS A 15 18.40 2.79 5.11
C LYS A 15 16.93 2.66 4.73
N THR A 16 16.62 2.36 3.47
CA THR A 16 15.25 2.15 3.04
C THR A 16 14.75 0.82 3.55
N ARG A 17 13.78 0.88 4.46
CA ARG A 17 13.15 -0.30 5.06
C ARG A 17 11.79 -0.50 4.42
N PHE A 18 11.42 -1.76 4.22
CA PHE A 18 10.12 -2.12 3.68
C PHE A 18 9.67 -3.45 4.24
N ARG A 19 8.38 -3.73 4.09
CA ARG A 19 7.78 -5.04 4.34
C ARG A 19 7.47 -5.71 3.01
N ILE A 20 7.34 -7.03 3.03
CA ILE A 20 7.06 -7.80 1.82
C ILE A 20 5.63 -8.32 1.87
N LEU A 21 4.90 -8.10 0.77
CA LEU A 21 3.61 -8.71 0.49
C LEU A 21 3.80 -9.73 -0.64
N GLY A 22 3.39 -10.98 -0.44
CA GLY A 22 3.40 -12.03 -1.45
C GLY A 22 2.15 -12.00 -2.36
N PRO A 23 1.91 -13.08 -3.13
CA PRO A 23 0.70 -13.25 -3.93
C PRO A 23 -0.58 -13.02 -3.12
N GLY A 24 -1.55 -12.33 -3.72
CA GLY A 24 -2.77 -11.91 -3.00
C GLY A 24 -2.52 -10.86 -1.91
N TYR A 25 -1.35 -10.21 -1.93
CA TYR A 25 -0.93 -9.19 -0.96
C TYR A 25 -0.85 -9.72 0.47
N ILE A 26 -0.59 -11.03 0.63
CA ILE A 26 -0.41 -11.69 1.93
C ILE A 26 0.95 -11.30 2.51
N PRO A 27 1.00 -10.69 3.71
CA PRO A 27 2.26 -10.32 4.34
C PRO A 27 3.15 -11.51 4.57
N LEU A 28 4.44 -11.29 4.42
CA LEU A 28 5.44 -12.20 4.94
C LEU A 28 5.72 -11.86 6.41
N VAL A 29 5.66 -12.85 7.28
CA VAL A 29 5.96 -12.74 8.71
C VAL A 29 7.01 -13.77 9.11
N VAL A 30 7.63 -13.55 10.27
CA VAL A 30 8.52 -14.53 10.91
C VAL A 30 7.69 -15.32 11.93
N ASN A 31 7.73 -16.65 11.86
CA ASN A 31 7.03 -17.51 12.82
C ASN A 31 7.82 -17.70 14.13
N ALA A 32 7.27 -18.47 15.06
CA ALA A 32 7.90 -18.71 16.36
C ALA A 32 9.26 -19.44 16.23
N GLU A 33 9.43 -20.21 15.15
CA GLU A 33 10.63 -20.95 14.79
C GLU A 33 11.66 -20.09 14.03
N GLY A 34 11.39 -18.80 13.81
CA GLY A 34 12.29 -17.89 13.11
C GLY A 34 12.32 -18.06 11.60
N GLN A 35 11.32 -18.72 11.01
CA GLN A 35 11.18 -18.93 9.57
C GLN A 35 10.19 -17.93 8.95
N LEU A 36 10.42 -17.59 7.68
CA LEU A 36 9.50 -16.74 6.93
C LEU A 36 8.30 -17.54 6.42
N GLN A 37 7.10 -17.04 6.68
CA GLN A 37 5.85 -17.65 6.24
C GLN A 37 4.80 -16.58 5.87
N PRO A 38 3.81 -16.91 5.03
CA PRO A 38 2.66 -16.03 4.82
C PRO A 38 1.92 -15.84 6.14
N LEU A 39 1.40 -14.64 6.37
CA LEU A 39 0.51 -14.39 7.50
C LEU A 39 -0.77 -15.19 7.32
N HIS A 40 -0.97 -16.17 8.21
CA HIS A 40 -2.12 -17.06 8.18
C HIS A 40 -3.41 -16.32 8.59
N ALA A 41 -4.51 -16.60 7.89
CA ALA A 41 -5.78 -15.85 7.98
C ALA A 41 -6.65 -16.00 9.26
N PRO A 42 -6.52 -17.01 10.16
CA PRO A 42 -7.46 -17.13 11.30
C PRO A 42 -7.34 -15.98 12.32
N HIS A 43 -6.37 -15.09 12.17
CA HIS A 43 -6.26 -13.85 12.94
C HIS A 43 -7.13 -12.68 12.41
N PHE A 44 -7.78 -12.84 11.25
CA PHE A 44 -8.63 -11.82 10.65
C PHE A 44 -10.05 -12.34 10.56
N ALA A 45 -10.88 -12.00 11.56
CA ALA A 45 -12.32 -12.20 11.49
C ALA A 45 -12.90 -11.17 10.48
N PRO A 46 -13.36 -11.60 9.28
CA PRO A 46 -13.76 -10.69 8.20
C PRO A 46 -15.02 -9.88 8.52
N ASP A 47 -15.74 -10.24 9.58
CA ASP A 47 -16.97 -9.63 10.07
C ASP A 47 -16.74 -8.45 11.03
N ARG A 48 -15.48 -8.15 11.42
CA ARG A 48 -15.15 -7.04 12.33
C ARG A 48 -14.04 -6.14 11.76
N PRO A 49 -14.38 -5.14 10.92
CA PRO A 49 -13.40 -4.19 10.36
C PRO A 49 -12.63 -3.39 11.42
N GLU A 50 -13.15 -3.31 12.64
CA GLU A 50 -12.55 -2.64 13.79
C GLU A 50 -11.35 -3.44 14.33
N GLN A 51 -11.40 -4.78 14.25
CA GLN A 51 -10.31 -5.66 14.64
C GLN A 51 -9.15 -5.62 13.63
N VAL A 52 -9.41 -5.28 12.36
CA VAL A 52 -8.35 -5.03 11.38
C VAL A 52 -7.51 -3.81 11.81
N LEU A 53 -8.14 -2.81 12.43
CA LEU A 53 -7.46 -1.65 13.00
C LEU A 53 -6.75 -1.97 14.32
N GLU A 54 -7.27 -2.87 15.16
CA GLU A 54 -6.56 -3.36 16.36
C GLU A 54 -5.36 -4.26 16.00
N ASN A 55 -5.45 -5.01 14.90
CA ASN A 55 -4.34 -5.76 14.29
C ASN A 55 -3.30 -4.86 13.59
N ARG A 56 -3.49 -3.52 13.56
CA ARG A 56 -2.47 -2.55 13.09
C ARG A 56 -1.15 -2.69 13.83
N GLU A 57 -1.18 -3.04 15.12
CA GLU A 57 0.05 -3.29 15.87
C GLU A 57 0.83 -4.50 15.34
N HIS A 58 0.13 -5.54 14.88
CA HIS A 58 0.77 -6.75 14.34
C HIS A 58 1.40 -6.48 12.98
N PHE A 59 0.76 -5.67 12.15
CA PHE A 59 1.37 -5.21 10.91
C PHE A 59 2.54 -4.29 11.16
N GLY A 60 2.40 -3.33 12.08
CA GLY A 60 3.45 -2.41 12.55
C GLY A 60 4.72 -3.08 13.07
N LYS A 61 4.56 -4.30 13.60
CA LYS A 61 5.63 -5.16 14.09
C LYS A 61 6.08 -6.21 13.06
N GLY A 62 5.53 -6.18 11.84
CA GLY A 62 5.93 -7.07 10.75
C GLY A 62 7.42 -6.92 10.41
N PRO A 63 8.06 -7.99 9.93
CA PRO A 63 9.49 -7.99 9.65
C PRO A 63 9.87 -6.91 8.65
N ASN A 64 10.94 -6.19 8.96
CA ASN A 64 11.51 -5.20 8.06
C ASN A 64 12.62 -5.82 7.21
N PHE A 65 12.65 -5.42 5.95
CA PHE A 65 13.62 -5.84 4.97
C PHE A 65 14.34 -4.66 4.35
N PHE A 66 15.48 -4.92 3.73
CA PHE A 66 16.18 -3.98 2.86
C PHE A 66 16.94 -4.72 1.77
N PHE A 67 17.26 -4.01 0.71
CA PHE A 67 18.16 -4.52 -0.33
C PHE A 67 19.61 -4.19 0.00
N HIS A 68 20.51 -5.10 -0.35
CA HIS A 68 21.94 -4.89 -0.29
C HIS A 68 22.59 -5.35 -1.59
N LYS A 69 23.40 -4.49 -2.21
CA LYS A 69 24.18 -4.85 -3.38
C LYS A 69 25.53 -5.38 -2.95
N THR A 70 25.78 -6.67 -3.18
CA THR A 70 27.10 -7.26 -2.97
C THR A 70 28.06 -6.82 -4.09
N PRO A 71 29.37 -6.72 -3.84
CA PRO A 71 30.34 -6.27 -4.84
C PRO A 71 30.33 -7.07 -6.15
N ASP A 72 30.09 -8.38 -6.05
CA ASP A 72 30.16 -9.32 -7.17
C ASP A 72 28.79 -9.56 -7.84
N ALA A 73 27.70 -8.99 -7.30
CA ALA A 73 26.39 -9.14 -7.91
C ALA A 73 26.26 -8.32 -9.21
N PRO A 74 25.63 -8.89 -10.26
CA PRO A 74 25.28 -8.15 -11.46
C PRO A 74 24.47 -6.88 -11.16
N ALA A 75 24.50 -5.93 -12.08
CA ALA A 75 23.70 -4.70 -11.95
C ALA A 75 22.20 -5.04 -11.85
N GLY A 76 21.53 -4.42 -10.88
CA GLY A 76 20.10 -4.63 -10.61
C GLY A 76 19.77 -5.90 -9.82
N ILE A 77 20.79 -6.65 -9.38
CA ILE A 77 20.65 -7.83 -8.53
C ILE A 77 21.14 -7.51 -7.13
N PHE A 78 20.35 -7.95 -6.14
CA PHE A 78 20.55 -7.63 -4.74
C PHE A 78 20.38 -8.87 -3.87
N ASP A 79 21.03 -8.85 -2.71
CA ASP A 79 20.56 -9.57 -1.55
C ASP A 79 19.31 -8.89 -0.99
N LEU A 80 18.39 -9.71 -0.48
CA LEU A 80 17.25 -9.28 0.30
C LEU A 80 17.51 -9.69 1.75
N ILE A 81 17.53 -8.72 2.67
CA ILE A 81 17.98 -8.95 4.05
C ILE A 81 16.86 -8.61 5.02
N LEU A 82 16.51 -9.56 5.88
CA LEU A 82 15.65 -9.40 7.05
C LEU A 82 16.43 -8.72 8.18
N THR A 83 15.84 -7.68 8.75
CA THR A 83 16.35 -7.01 9.96
C THR A 83 15.82 -7.69 11.22
N GLY A 84 16.63 -7.73 12.27
CA GLY A 84 16.28 -8.23 13.59
C GLY A 84 17.47 -8.06 14.54
N GLU A 85 17.51 -8.83 15.63
CA GLU A 85 18.69 -8.89 16.52
C GLU A 85 19.96 -9.30 15.75
N LYS A 86 19.78 -10.18 14.75
CA LYS A 86 20.81 -10.57 13.79
C LYS A 86 20.25 -10.38 12.39
N LEU A 87 21.11 -9.92 11.47
CA LEU A 87 20.76 -9.86 10.06
C LEU A 87 20.65 -11.28 9.52
N GLN A 88 19.62 -11.52 8.70
CA GLN A 88 19.45 -12.77 7.99
C GLN A 88 19.18 -12.49 6.51
N TYR A 89 19.85 -13.22 5.64
CA TYR A 89 19.71 -13.12 4.20
C TYR A 89 18.60 -14.06 3.77
N VAL A 90 17.71 -13.56 2.91
CA VAL A 90 16.71 -14.39 2.24
C VAL A 90 17.42 -15.14 1.12
N ALA A 91 17.24 -16.46 1.08
CA ALA A 91 17.82 -17.33 0.08
C ALA A 91 16.75 -18.20 -0.57
N LYS A 92 17.03 -18.64 -1.79
CA LYS A 92 16.29 -19.72 -2.45
C LYS A 92 17.05 -21.03 -2.24
N ALA A 93 16.36 -22.05 -1.74
CA ALA A 93 16.90 -23.40 -1.68
C ALA A 93 16.77 -24.16 -3.02
N ALA A 94 17.50 -25.27 -3.16
CA ALA A 94 17.46 -26.13 -4.34
C ALA A 94 16.04 -26.67 -4.65
N ASP A 95 15.26 -27.00 -3.61
CA ASP A 95 13.85 -27.41 -3.70
C ASP A 95 12.87 -26.25 -3.96
N GLY A 96 13.40 -25.03 -4.09
CA GLY A 96 12.62 -23.81 -4.35
C GLY A 96 12.07 -23.14 -3.10
N GLN A 97 12.23 -23.69 -1.89
CA GLN A 97 11.74 -23.00 -0.70
C GLN A 97 12.51 -21.71 -0.44
N LEU A 98 11.82 -20.75 0.17
CA LEU A 98 12.40 -19.54 0.72
C LEU A 98 12.95 -19.83 2.12
N VAL A 99 14.21 -19.52 2.36
CA VAL A 99 14.88 -19.77 3.65
C VAL A 99 15.67 -18.55 4.11
N LEU A 100 16.04 -18.55 5.39
CA LEU A 100 16.91 -17.55 5.98
C LEU A 100 18.29 -18.15 6.27
N THR A 101 19.34 -17.39 6.02
CA THR A 101 20.74 -17.77 6.29
C THR A 101 21.52 -16.60 6.92
N PRO A 102 22.51 -16.83 7.79
CA PRO A 102 23.24 -15.74 8.46
C PRO A 102 24.16 -14.93 7.52
N ALA A 103 24.49 -15.45 6.33
CA ALA A 103 25.40 -14.79 5.39
C ALA A 103 24.96 -14.97 3.94
N SER A 104 25.35 -14.01 3.08
CA SER A 104 25.15 -14.10 1.64
C SER A 104 25.97 -15.26 1.06
N THR A 105 25.35 -16.08 0.20
CA THR A 105 26.05 -17.07 -0.63
C THR A 105 26.40 -16.51 -2.02
N GLY A 106 26.02 -15.27 -2.31
CA GLY A 106 26.24 -14.62 -3.59
C GLY A 106 25.41 -15.28 -4.71
N THR A 107 25.81 -15.06 -5.96
CA THR A 107 25.05 -15.47 -7.15
C THR A 107 25.15 -16.96 -7.49
N THR A 108 25.97 -17.71 -6.76
CA THR A 108 26.20 -19.15 -6.98
C THR A 108 25.68 -19.92 -5.79
N ALA A 109 24.98 -21.02 -6.05
CA ALA A 109 24.47 -21.87 -4.98
C ALA A 109 25.61 -22.48 -4.14
N GLN A 110 25.45 -22.48 -2.82
CA GLN A 110 26.41 -23.03 -1.86
C GLN A 110 25.70 -23.93 -0.86
N GLU A 111 26.41 -24.94 -0.36
CA GLU A 111 25.95 -25.77 0.76
C GLU A 111 26.10 -25.01 2.09
N VAL A 112 24.99 -24.79 2.79
CA VAL A 112 24.94 -24.17 4.12
C VAL A 112 24.05 -25.04 4.99
N ASP A 113 24.58 -25.53 6.11
CA ASP A 113 23.87 -26.40 7.07
C ASP A 113 23.19 -27.63 6.43
N GLY A 114 23.85 -28.23 5.43
CA GLY A 114 23.36 -29.40 4.71
C GLY A 114 22.26 -29.10 3.68
N ARG A 115 22.10 -27.84 3.30
CA ARG A 115 21.16 -27.38 2.29
C ARG A 115 21.85 -26.51 1.24
N THR A 116 21.71 -26.88 -0.03
CA THR A 116 22.12 -26.02 -1.15
C THR A 116 21.18 -24.82 -1.27
N ILE A 117 21.73 -23.61 -1.09
CA ILE A 117 20.99 -22.34 -1.12
C ILE A 117 21.73 -21.26 -1.92
N VAL A 118 20.99 -20.31 -2.48
CA VAL A 118 21.54 -19.16 -3.24
C VAL A 118 20.88 -17.84 -2.80
N THR A 119 21.69 -16.81 -2.58
CA THR A 119 21.25 -15.42 -2.32
C THR A 119 21.58 -14.55 -3.54
N SER A 120 21.57 -13.22 -3.44
CA SER A 120 21.91 -12.31 -4.53
C SER A 120 21.22 -12.67 -5.86
N ILE A 121 19.90 -12.90 -5.78
CA ILE A 121 19.03 -13.28 -6.90
C ILE A 121 17.85 -12.32 -7.05
N PHE A 122 17.72 -11.32 -6.18
CA PHE A 122 16.53 -10.48 -6.12
C PHE A 122 16.68 -9.27 -7.02
N THR A 123 15.65 -8.99 -7.82
CA THR A 123 15.48 -7.74 -8.55
C THR A 123 14.38 -6.92 -7.91
N VAL A 124 14.35 -5.61 -8.15
CA VAL A 124 13.22 -4.77 -7.79
C VAL A 124 13.01 -3.70 -8.84
N ASP A 125 11.76 -3.49 -9.25
CA ASP A 125 11.40 -2.39 -10.15
C ASP A 125 11.01 -1.12 -9.37
N CYS A 126 10.78 -0.02 -10.08
CA CYS A 126 10.43 1.25 -9.43
C CYS A 126 9.07 1.23 -8.69
N ASP A 127 8.22 0.26 -8.99
CA ASP A 127 6.93 0.07 -8.32
C ASP A 127 7.06 -0.81 -7.06
N GLY A 128 8.28 -1.25 -6.73
CA GLY A 128 8.58 -2.08 -5.57
C GLY A 128 8.32 -3.56 -5.82
N ARG A 129 8.05 -4.00 -7.06
CA ARG A 129 7.84 -5.42 -7.34
C ARG A 129 9.18 -6.13 -7.27
N ILE A 130 9.28 -7.12 -6.38
CA ILE A 130 10.50 -7.91 -6.21
C ILE A 130 10.41 -9.13 -7.12
N GLY A 131 11.43 -9.30 -7.96
CA GLY A 131 11.60 -10.47 -8.80
C GLY A 131 12.74 -11.37 -8.31
N VAL A 132 12.82 -12.58 -8.87
CA VAL A 132 13.88 -13.54 -8.59
C VAL A 132 14.44 -14.08 -9.89
N ILE A 133 15.76 -13.94 -10.06
CA ILE A 133 16.51 -14.39 -11.22
C ILE A 133 17.68 -15.25 -10.74
N HIS A 134 17.75 -16.51 -11.18
CA HIS A 134 18.85 -17.41 -10.85
C HIS A 134 19.25 -18.18 -12.11
N GLU A 135 20.53 -18.14 -12.48
CA GLU A 135 21.08 -18.77 -13.69
C GLU A 135 20.31 -18.41 -14.97
N GLY A 136 19.90 -17.14 -15.10
CA GLY A 136 19.13 -16.63 -16.24
C GLY A 136 17.65 -17.05 -16.26
N SER A 137 17.23 -17.91 -15.34
CA SER A 137 15.83 -18.32 -15.20
C SER A 137 15.07 -17.38 -14.26
N LEU A 138 13.85 -17.03 -14.66
CA LEU A 138 12.92 -16.27 -13.83
C LEU A 138 12.13 -17.19 -12.91
N PHE A 139 11.92 -16.75 -11.69
CA PHE A 139 11.10 -17.43 -10.71
C PHE A 139 9.96 -16.53 -10.22
N SER A 140 8.79 -17.13 -10.07
CA SER A 140 7.65 -16.52 -9.41
C SER A 140 7.56 -17.01 -7.97
N TRP A 141 7.02 -16.17 -7.09
CA TRP A 141 6.68 -16.58 -5.74
C TRP A 141 5.29 -17.22 -5.75
N THR A 142 5.16 -18.40 -5.15
CA THR A 142 3.87 -19.02 -4.85
C THR A 142 3.70 -19.25 -3.35
N ILE A 143 2.45 -19.24 -2.91
CA ILE A 143 2.03 -19.66 -1.57
C ILE A 143 1.42 -21.06 -1.70
N SER A 144 1.77 -21.98 -0.79
CA SER A 144 1.21 -23.33 -0.78
C SER A 144 -0.31 -23.32 -0.59
N ALA A 145 -0.99 -24.39 -1.00
CA ALA A 145 -2.45 -24.47 -0.93
C ALA A 145 -3.01 -24.34 0.51
N ASP A 146 -2.23 -24.74 1.51
CA ASP A 146 -2.53 -24.57 2.94
C ASP A 146 -2.23 -23.16 3.48
N GLY A 147 -1.63 -22.29 2.67
CA GLY A 147 -1.27 -20.92 3.05
C GLY A 147 -0.11 -20.83 4.05
N GLN A 148 0.62 -21.92 4.33
CA GLN A 148 1.63 -21.94 5.40
C GLN A 148 3.06 -21.73 4.91
N SER A 149 3.34 -21.97 3.63
CA SER A 149 4.70 -21.90 3.10
C SER A 149 4.78 -21.11 1.79
N THR A 150 5.99 -20.65 1.47
CA THR A 150 6.30 -19.96 0.22
C THR A 150 7.38 -20.70 -0.56
N SER A 151 7.29 -20.63 -1.88
CA SER A 151 8.27 -21.24 -2.76
C SER A 151 8.47 -20.41 -4.03
N PHE A 152 9.67 -20.53 -4.57
CA PHE A 152 10.06 -20.00 -5.86
C PHE A 152 9.87 -21.07 -6.92
N VAL A 153 8.91 -20.85 -7.83
CA VAL A 153 8.61 -21.76 -8.94
C VAL A 153 9.13 -21.17 -10.26
N PRO A 154 9.71 -21.97 -11.16
CA PRO A 154 10.10 -21.49 -12.48
C PRO A 154 8.91 -20.87 -13.23
N GLY A 155 9.09 -19.67 -13.77
CA GLY A 155 8.03 -18.99 -14.52
C GLY A 155 8.24 -17.47 -14.63
N THR A 156 7.68 -16.89 -15.68
CA THR A 156 7.68 -15.43 -15.90
C THR A 156 6.91 -14.69 -14.81
N HIS A 157 7.37 -13.50 -14.42
CA HIS A 157 6.69 -12.62 -13.47
C HIS A 157 5.20 -12.45 -13.81
N TYR A 158 4.31 -12.85 -12.91
CA TYR A 158 2.91 -12.49 -12.98
C TYR A 158 2.66 -11.23 -12.15
N PRO A 159 1.82 -10.28 -12.59
CA PRO A 159 1.43 -9.12 -11.79
C PRO A 159 0.90 -9.48 -10.39
N ASN A 160 0.35 -10.70 -10.24
CA ASN A 160 -0.21 -11.25 -9.00
C ASN A 160 0.67 -12.33 -8.33
N GLY A 161 1.80 -12.70 -8.94
CA GLY A 161 2.74 -13.73 -8.45
C GLY A 161 4.10 -13.15 -8.00
N SER A 162 4.26 -11.84 -8.11
CA SER A 162 5.44 -11.13 -7.61
C SER A 162 5.26 -10.74 -6.15
N MET A 163 6.37 -10.70 -5.43
CA MET A 163 6.49 -9.97 -4.18
C MET A 163 6.33 -8.47 -4.41
N LEU A 164 5.80 -7.77 -3.41
CA LEU A 164 5.79 -6.32 -3.36
C LEU A 164 6.52 -5.84 -2.10
N ALA A 165 7.56 -5.05 -2.30
CA ALA A 165 8.21 -4.26 -1.26
C ALA A 165 7.37 -3.01 -0.99
N PHE A 166 6.96 -2.83 0.27
CA PHE A 166 6.09 -1.73 0.68
C PHE A 166 6.66 -1.02 1.91
N ASP A 167 6.98 0.26 1.77
CA ASP A 167 7.50 1.11 2.85
C ASP A 167 6.33 1.78 3.58
N PHE A 168 5.90 1.16 4.69
CA PHE A 168 4.80 1.68 5.50
C PHE A 168 5.19 2.92 6.32
N ASP A 169 6.47 3.12 6.59
CA ASP A 169 6.95 4.23 7.43
C ASP A 169 6.96 5.54 6.62
N ARG A 170 7.31 5.47 5.34
CA ARG A 170 7.22 6.60 4.40
C ARG A 170 5.79 7.11 4.19
N LEU A 171 4.79 6.28 4.45
CA LEU A 171 3.38 6.67 4.39
C LEU A 171 2.89 7.38 5.68
N GLY A 172 3.73 7.53 6.71
CA GLY A 172 3.39 8.30 7.91
C GLY A 172 2.37 7.62 8.84
N ILE A 173 2.07 6.34 8.63
CA ILE A 173 0.98 5.60 9.30
C ILE A 173 1.24 5.43 10.81
N TYR A 174 2.50 5.45 11.25
CA TYR A 174 2.87 5.17 12.65
C TYR A 174 3.18 6.39 13.52
N GLN A 175 3.45 7.57 12.93
CA GLN A 175 3.91 8.72 13.74
C GLN A 175 2.80 9.58 14.33
N HIS A 176 1.54 9.42 13.91
CA HIS A 176 0.45 10.30 14.36
C HIS A 176 -0.45 9.73 15.48
N HIS A 177 -0.19 8.51 15.96
CA HIS A 177 -1.08 7.87 16.94
C HIS A 177 -0.99 8.41 18.38
N HIS A 178 0.01 9.23 18.72
CA HIS A 178 0.07 9.84 20.05
C HIS A 178 -0.86 11.07 20.22
N GLU A 179 -1.44 11.59 19.13
CA GLU A 179 -2.39 12.72 19.17
C GLU A 179 -3.87 12.30 19.08
N LEU A 180 -4.19 11.02 18.94
CA LEU A 180 -5.59 10.54 18.88
C LEU A 180 -6.34 10.59 20.23
N ARG A 181 -5.71 11.09 21.29
CA ARG A 181 -6.38 11.43 22.57
C ARG A 181 -6.67 12.92 22.72
N SER A 182 -6.28 13.76 21.77
CA SER A 182 -6.62 15.17 21.76
C SER A 182 -7.97 15.38 21.08
N LEU A 183 -8.99 15.60 21.91
CA LEU A 183 -10.30 16.16 21.57
C LEU A 183 -10.20 17.23 20.46
N GLN A 184 -11.08 17.14 19.45
CA GLN A 184 -11.39 18.18 18.44
C GLN A 184 -10.30 18.58 17.41
N LYS A 185 -9.85 17.66 16.53
CA LYS A 185 -9.38 18.12 15.20
C LYS A 185 -10.61 18.28 14.30
N ARG A 186 -10.98 19.53 13.99
CA ARG A 186 -12.15 19.85 13.16
C ARG A 186 -12.00 19.20 11.78
N ASP A 187 -13.05 18.55 11.30
CA ASP A 187 -13.16 18.07 9.92
C ASP A 187 -12.83 19.21 8.95
N THR A 188 -12.09 18.91 7.89
CA THR A 188 -11.77 19.91 6.87
C THR A 188 -13.01 20.11 6.01
N LEU A 189 -13.78 21.15 6.35
CA LEU A 189 -14.98 21.52 5.64
C LEU A 189 -14.67 22.24 4.33
N ARG A 190 -15.47 21.96 3.30
CA ARG A 190 -15.45 22.66 2.01
C ARG A 190 -15.88 24.10 2.18
N CYS A 191 -16.94 24.29 2.97
CA CYS A 191 -17.52 25.59 3.23
C CYS A 191 -17.77 25.78 4.73
N PRO A 192 -17.72 27.03 5.21
CA PRO A 192 -18.20 27.36 6.56
C PRO A 192 -19.63 26.85 6.79
N ASN A 193 -19.95 26.58 8.06
CA ASN A 193 -21.27 26.11 8.47
C ASN A 193 -22.39 26.99 7.88
N GLY A 194 -23.40 26.36 7.30
CA GLY A 194 -24.56 27.02 6.69
C GLY A 194 -24.36 27.49 5.24
N LEU A 195 -23.18 27.25 4.65
CA LEU A 195 -22.91 27.50 3.24
C LEU A 195 -22.72 26.18 2.47
N HIS A 196 -23.07 26.20 1.19
CA HIS A 196 -22.93 25.06 0.30
C HIS A 196 -21.92 25.34 -0.81
N GLY A 197 -21.21 24.30 -1.24
CA GLY A 197 -20.27 24.39 -2.36
C GLY A 197 -21.01 24.43 -3.69
N ALA A 198 -20.76 25.47 -4.48
CA ALA A 198 -21.20 25.58 -5.86
C ALA A 198 -20.01 25.70 -6.80
N LYS A 199 -20.11 25.09 -7.99
CA LYS A 199 -19.04 25.15 -9.00
C LYS A 199 -18.79 26.59 -9.44
N LYS A 200 -17.52 27.02 -9.46
CA LYS A 200 -17.10 28.31 -10.03
C LYS A 200 -17.39 28.35 -11.53
N ALA A 201 -17.83 29.51 -12.01
CA ALA A 201 -17.92 29.76 -13.44
C ALA A 201 -16.53 29.55 -14.08
N GLY A 202 -16.47 28.80 -15.18
CA GLY A 202 -15.21 28.48 -15.86
C GLY A 202 -14.26 27.52 -15.11
N ALA A 203 -14.70 26.89 -13.99
CA ALA A 203 -13.88 25.89 -13.31
C ALA A 203 -13.46 24.76 -14.26
N ARG A 204 -12.22 24.26 -14.08
CA ARG A 204 -11.69 23.13 -14.84
C ARG A 204 -12.62 21.89 -14.78
N PRO A 205 -12.53 20.94 -15.72
CA PRO A 205 -13.26 19.67 -15.65
C PRO A 205 -12.86 18.85 -14.43
N VAL A 206 -13.79 18.03 -13.90
CA VAL A 206 -13.50 17.09 -12.80
C VAL A 206 -12.41 16.13 -13.25
N SER A 207 -11.45 15.81 -12.38
CA SER A 207 -10.35 14.90 -12.69
C SER A 207 -10.26 13.75 -11.69
N ALA A 208 -9.91 12.58 -12.20
CA ALA A 208 -9.51 11.41 -11.44
C ALA A 208 -8.24 10.82 -12.06
N ASN A 209 -7.35 10.27 -11.24
CA ASN A 209 -6.06 9.76 -11.70
C ASN A 209 -5.66 8.44 -11.02
N GLY A 210 -6.64 7.66 -10.57
CA GLY A 210 -6.41 6.44 -9.82
C GLY A 210 -5.89 6.73 -8.41
N CYS A 211 -5.18 5.77 -7.83
CA CYS A 211 -4.73 5.90 -6.45
C CYS A 211 -3.53 6.83 -6.33
N GLY A 212 -3.56 7.74 -5.35
CA GLY A 212 -2.48 8.70 -5.07
C GLY A 212 -2.70 10.07 -5.69
N SER A 213 -1.87 11.02 -5.30
CA SER A 213 -1.92 12.39 -5.82
C SER A 213 -1.35 12.48 -7.23
N ARG A 214 -1.58 13.61 -7.92
CA ARG A 214 -1.01 13.87 -9.24
C ARG A 214 0.51 13.61 -9.33
N SER A 215 1.28 13.86 -8.27
CA SER A 215 2.74 13.69 -8.28
C SER A 215 3.23 12.27 -7.95
N ASN A 216 2.38 11.42 -7.37
CA ASN A 216 2.77 10.07 -6.94
C ASN A 216 1.79 8.96 -7.36
N HIS A 217 0.74 9.23 -8.15
CA HIS A 217 -0.26 8.22 -8.50
C HIS A 217 0.32 6.98 -9.19
N LYS A 218 1.35 7.17 -10.02
CA LYS A 218 2.08 6.06 -10.66
C LYS A 218 2.86 5.18 -9.67
N ARG A 219 3.06 5.66 -8.45
CA ARG A 219 3.82 5.00 -7.38
C ARG A 219 2.91 4.49 -6.27
N ILE A 220 1.60 4.65 -6.36
CA ILE A 220 0.67 4.11 -5.39
C ILE A 220 0.00 2.93 -6.08
N PRO A 221 0.19 1.70 -5.59
CA PRO A 221 -0.29 0.52 -6.30
C PRO A 221 -1.82 0.51 -6.34
N GLU A 222 -2.44 0.49 -7.52
CA GLU A 222 -3.92 0.55 -7.62
C GLU A 222 -4.68 -0.58 -6.88
N LEU A 223 -4.01 -1.72 -6.65
CA LEU A 223 -4.59 -2.93 -6.05
C LEU A 223 -5.96 -3.26 -6.66
N TRP A 224 -6.94 -3.57 -5.81
CA TRP A 224 -8.35 -3.74 -6.18
C TRP A 224 -9.15 -2.43 -6.06
N PHE A 225 -8.48 -1.29 -5.84
CA PHE A 225 -9.10 -0.05 -5.38
C PHE A 225 -9.17 1.04 -6.43
N HIS A 226 -8.69 0.81 -7.66
CA HIS A 226 -8.69 1.82 -8.73
C HIS A 226 -10.01 2.59 -8.87
N ALA A 227 -11.13 1.88 -8.93
CA ALA A 227 -12.46 2.50 -9.03
C ALA A 227 -12.78 3.35 -7.77
N CYS A 228 -12.45 2.83 -6.58
CA CYS A 228 -12.64 3.56 -5.33
C CYS A 228 -11.76 4.81 -5.23
N CYS A 229 -10.52 4.74 -5.72
CA CYS A 229 -9.61 5.89 -5.79
C CYS A 229 -10.14 6.96 -6.75
N ASN A 230 -10.66 6.58 -7.93
CA ASN A 230 -11.29 7.53 -8.84
C ASN A 230 -12.53 8.19 -8.23
N ASP A 231 -13.38 7.42 -7.53
CA ASP A 231 -14.55 7.97 -6.84
C ASP A 231 -14.15 8.94 -5.72
N HIS A 232 -13.05 8.65 -5.02
CA HIS A 232 -12.48 9.53 -4.00
C HIS A 232 -11.95 10.84 -4.59
N ASP A 233 -11.19 10.78 -5.68
CA ASP A 233 -10.71 11.95 -6.43
C ASP A 233 -11.90 12.82 -6.87
N ILE A 234 -12.94 12.21 -7.44
CA ILE A 234 -14.17 12.90 -7.85
C ILE A 234 -14.87 13.53 -6.65
N CYS A 235 -14.93 12.85 -5.51
CA CYS A 235 -15.51 13.38 -4.28
C CYS A 235 -14.78 14.64 -3.80
N TYR A 236 -13.45 14.62 -3.84
CA TYR A 236 -12.61 15.77 -3.50
C TYR A 236 -12.79 16.92 -4.48
N ASP A 237 -12.92 16.62 -5.76
CA ASP A 237 -12.92 17.60 -6.84
C ASP A 237 -14.33 18.18 -7.14
N THR A 238 -15.41 17.51 -6.74
CA THR A 238 -16.78 18.03 -6.89
C THR A 238 -17.19 18.90 -5.72
N CYS A 239 -18.08 19.88 -5.94
CA CYS A 239 -18.51 20.80 -4.88
C CYS A 239 -19.66 20.26 -4.00
N ALA A 240 -20.14 19.05 -4.29
CA ALA A 240 -21.33 18.48 -3.66
C ALA A 240 -21.10 18.08 -2.19
N GLN A 241 -19.91 17.56 -1.89
CA GLN A 241 -19.61 17.01 -0.56
C GLN A 241 -19.05 18.07 0.37
N GLN A 242 -19.55 18.09 1.61
CA GLN A 242 -19.24 19.16 2.55
C GLN A 242 -17.90 18.99 3.25
N SER A 243 -17.34 17.79 3.31
CA SER A 243 -16.15 17.57 4.12
C SER A 243 -15.19 16.51 3.58
N CYS A 244 -13.92 16.67 3.98
CA CYS A 244 -12.86 15.73 3.68
C CYS A 244 -13.13 14.35 4.27
N ASP A 245 -13.53 14.30 5.54
CA ASP A 245 -13.77 13.03 6.23
C ASP A 245 -14.91 12.25 5.59
N HIS A 246 -15.97 12.92 5.11
CA HIS A 246 -17.03 12.25 4.36
C HIS A 246 -16.51 11.53 3.12
N CYS A 247 -15.68 12.20 2.31
CA CYS A 247 -15.09 11.59 1.13
C CYS A 247 -14.17 10.41 1.50
N ASN A 248 -13.38 10.54 2.56
CA ASN A 248 -12.51 9.47 3.05
C ASN A 248 -13.31 8.25 3.53
N ASP A 249 -14.42 8.47 4.23
CA ASP A 249 -15.28 7.40 4.75
C ASP A 249 -16.00 6.63 3.64
N VAL A 250 -16.49 7.36 2.63
CA VAL A 250 -17.05 6.76 1.41
C VAL A 250 -15.99 5.94 0.67
N PHE A 251 -14.77 6.47 0.56
CA PHE A 251 -13.63 5.78 -0.05
C PHE A 251 -13.30 4.47 0.68
N PHE A 252 -13.17 4.50 2.01
CA PHE A 252 -12.92 3.30 2.80
C PHE A 252 -14.05 2.28 2.67
N THR A 253 -15.30 2.74 2.68
CA THR A 253 -16.46 1.87 2.48
C THR A 253 -16.46 1.23 1.09
N CYS A 254 -16.08 1.95 0.04
CA CYS A 254 -15.90 1.39 -1.29
C CYS A 254 -14.85 0.28 -1.29
N MET A 255 -13.67 0.54 -0.71
CA MET A 255 -12.57 -0.44 -0.67
C MET A 255 -12.98 -1.71 0.09
N LYS A 256 -13.65 -1.58 1.24
CA LYS A 256 -14.19 -2.73 1.99
C LYS A 256 -15.11 -3.60 1.12
N ARG A 257 -15.99 -3.00 0.32
CA ARG A 257 -16.86 -3.74 -0.62
C ARG A 257 -16.09 -4.42 -1.74
N GLN A 258 -14.91 -3.92 -2.14
CA GLN A 258 -14.05 -4.65 -3.07
C GLN A 258 -13.38 -5.85 -2.40
N CYS A 259 -13.11 -5.76 -1.09
CA CYS A 259 -12.55 -6.85 -0.30
C CYS A 259 -13.53 -7.99 -0.07
N GLU A 260 -14.82 -7.68 0.16
CA GLU A 260 -15.89 -8.69 0.23
C GLU A 260 -15.98 -9.58 -1.01
N LYS A 261 -15.53 -9.07 -2.17
CA LYS A 261 -15.54 -9.80 -3.45
C LYS A 261 -14.31 -10.70 -3.65
N GLN A 262 -13.29 -10.60 -2.80
CA GLN A 262 -12.08 -11.44 -2.91
C GLN A 262 -12.39 -12.85 -2.37
N ARG A 263 -12.43 -13.83 -3.28
CA ARG A 263 -12.97 -15.19 -3.05
C ARG A 263 -12.16 -16.12 -2.13
N SER A 264 -11.09 -15.65 -1.48
CA SER A 264 -10.35 -16.43 -0.49
C SER A 264 -10.25 -15.68 0.84
N GLU A 265 -10.38 -16.38 1.96
CA GLU A 265 -10.33 -15.77 3.30
C GLU A 265 -9.03 -14.98 3.52
N ALA A 266 -7.89 -15.50 3.05
CA ALA A 266 -6.61 -14.81 3.09
C ALA A 266 -6.56 -13.57 2.18
N GLY A 267 -7.14 -13.64 0.96
CA GLY A 267 -7.18 -12.50 0.04
C GLY A 267 -8.17 -11.39 0.47
N GLY A 268 -9.24 -11.76 1.17
CA GLY A 268 -10.17 -10.82 1.79
C GLY A 268 -9.50 -10.04 2.91
N ALA A 269 -8.86 -10.74 3.86
CA ALA A 269 -8.18 -10.13 4.99
C ALA A 269 -7.09 -9.12 4.57
N THR A 270 -6.24 -9.49 3.60
CA THR A 270 -5.18 -8.63 3.08
C THR A 270 -5.72 -7.42 2.33
N CYS A 271 -6.82 -7.60 1.62
CA CYS A 271 -7.53 -6.50 1.02
C CYS A 271 -8.03 -5.51 2.09
N TYR A 272 -8.68 -5.98 3.17
CA TYR A 272 -9.14 -5.09 4.24
C TYR A 272 -8.00 -4.31 4.90
N LEU A 273 -6.85 -4.94 5.08
CA LEU A 273 -5.63 -4.30 5.58
C LEU A 273 -5.15 -3.19 4.64
N ALA A 274 -5.05 -3.50 3.35
CA ALA A 274 -4.69 -2.50 2.34
C ALA A 274 -5.71 -1.35 2.31
N ALA A 275 -7.01 -1.63 2.43
CA ALA A 275 -8.05 -0.61 2.50
C ALA A 275 -7.83 0.34 3.70
N GLY A 276 -7.43 -0.21 4.85
CA GLY A 276 -7.09 0.60 6.03
C GLY A 276 -5.90 1.51 5.79
N VAL A 277 -4.84 1.00 5.17
CA VAL A 277 -3.64 1.77 4.81
C VAL A 277 -3.97 2.95 3.88
N TYR A 278 -4.79 2.70 2.86
CA TYR A 278 -5.21 3.72 1.89
C TYR A 278 -6.07 4.80 2.55
N TYR A 279 -7.01 4.38 3.41
CA TYR A 279 -7.86 5.31 4.16
C TYR A 279 -7.03 6.23 5.06
N GLU A 280 -6.07 5.67 5.80
CA GLU A 280 -5.22 6.46 6.69
C GLU A 280 -4.32 7.44 5.92
N ALA A 281 -3.81 7.05 4.74
CA ALA A 281 -3.00 7.92 3.91
C ALA A 281 -3.73 9.18 3.41
N VAL A 282 -5.06 9.14 3.32
CA VAL A 282 -5.89 10.28 2.84
C VAL A 282 -6.54 11.10 3.97
N LYS A 283 -6.42 10.65 5.23
CA LYS A 283 -6.97 11.36 6.39
C LYS A 283 -6.06 12.48 6.88
N GLY A 284 -6.68 13.41 7.61
CA GLY A 284 -5.99 14.45 8.36
C GLY A 284 -5.03 15.28 7.49
N ASP A 285 -3.83 15.52 8.03
CA ASP A 285 -2.88 16.48 7.46
C ASP A 285 -2.22 15.99 6.15
N SER A 286 -2.36 14.71 5.82
CA SER A 286 -1.77 14.12 4.62
C SER A 286 -2.66 14.31 3.39
N GLY A 287 -3.97 14.06 3.53
CA GLY A 287 -4.91 14.11 2.41
C GLY A 287 -5.85 15.31 2.38
N CYS A 288 -6.31 15.81 3.53
CA CYS A 288 -7.28 16.91 3.55
C CYS A 288 -6.78 18.25 3.00
N PRO A 289 -5.47 18.58 2.98
CA PRO A 289 -4.99 19.72 2.23
C PRO A 289 -5.31 19.67 0.73
N TYR A 290 -5.40 18.48 0.12
CA TYR A 290 -5.81 18.34 -1.27
C TYR A 290 -7.30 18.64 -1.46
N PHE A 291 -8.16 18.19 -0.54
CA PHE A 291 -9.58 18.54 -0.52
C PHE A 291 -9.78 20.06 -0.44
N ALA A 292 -9.07 20.73 0.47
CA ALA A 292 -9.11 22.18 0.62
C ALA A 292 -8.58 22.89 -0.65
N LYS A 293 -7.49 22.38 -1.24
CA LYS A 293 -6.94 22.89 -2.49
C LYS A 293 -7.96 22.83 -3.64
N TYR A 294 -8.55 21.66 -3.88
CA TYR A 294 -9.50 21.49 -4.99
C TYR A 294 -10.81 22.25 -4.76
N THR A 295 -11.22 22.40 -3.50
CA THR A 295 -12.25 23.37 -3.10
C THR A 295 -11.91 24.78 -3.57
N GLY A 296 -10.71 25.27 -3.24
CA GLY A 296 -10.23 26.59 -3.63
C GLY A 296 -10.13 26.77 -5.15
N GLU A 297 -9.80 25.72 -5.90
CA GLU A 297 -9.73 25.76 -7.36
C GLU A 297 -11.11 25.79 -8.04
N ARG A 298 -12.11 25.12 -7.46
CA ARG A 298 -13.35 24.79 -8.19
C ARG A 298 -14.63 25.29 -7.59
N CYS A 299 -14.67 25.60 -6.30
CA CYS A 299 -15.91 25.81 -5.57
C CYS A 299 -15.98 27.22 -4.96
N ASN A 300 -17.16 27.83 -5.04
CA ASN A 300 -17.57 28.97 -4.23
C ASN A 300 -18.44 28.47 -3.09
N CYS A 301 -18.35 29.11 -1.93
CA CYS A 301 -19.29 28.88 -0.84
C CYS A 301 -20.42 29.88 -0.96
N ILE A 302 -21.63 29.38 -1.19
CA ILE A 302 -22.82 30.19 -1.36
C ILE A 302 -23.81 29.92 -0.23
N GLY A 303 -24.46 30.98 0.23
CA GLY A 303 -25.52 30.89 1.23
C GLY A 303 -26.89 30.60 0.59
N PRO A 304 -27.91 30.27 1.40
CA PRO A 304 -29.27 29.99 0.93
C PRO A 304 -29.83 31.11 0.04
N SER A 305 -29.60 32.37 0.42
CA SER A 305 -30.04 33.55 -0.34
C SER A 305 -29.38 33.67 -1.72
N GLN A 306 -28.14 33.23 -1.86
CA GLN A 306 -27.44 33.21 -3.15
C GLN A 306 -27.91 32.03 -4.01
N VAL A 307 -28.20 30.86 -3.42
CA VAL A 307 -28.80 29.73 -4.15
C VAL A 307 -30.10 30.18 -4.82
N CYS A 308 -31.00 30.87 -4.11
CA CYS A 308 -32.25 31.37 -4.69
C CYS A 308 -32.04 32.45 -5.77
N TYR A 309 -30.94 33.21 -5.72
CA TYR A 309 -30.62 34.18 -6.75
C TYR A 309 -30.17 33.51 -8.07
N TRP A 310 -29.40 32.42 -7.97
CA TRP A 310 -28.88 31.69 -9.14
C TRP A 310 -29.83 30.59 -9.65
N HIS A 311 -30.65 30.04 -8.75
CA HIS A 311 -31.60 28.94 -8.99
C HIS A 311 -32.93 29.18 -8.24
N PRO A 312 -33.77 30.12 -8.72
CA PRO A 312 -35.05 30.44 -8.07
C PRO A 312 -35.97 29.23 -7.91
N GLU A 313 -35.88 28.26 -8.80
CA GLU A 313 -36.68 27.02 -8.84
C GLU A 313 -36.40 26.03 -7.69
N LEU A 314 -35.30 26.22 -6.94
CA LEU A 314 -34.90 25.35 -5.84
C LEU A 314 -35.28 25.88 -4.46
N CYS A 315 -35.99 27.00 -4.38
CA CYS A 315 -36.34 27.64 -3.11
C CYS A 315 -37.83 27.49 -2.77
N PRO A 316 -38.18 27.19 -1.51
CA PRO A 316 -39.57 27.21 -1.05
C PRO A 316 -40.11 28.65 -1.05
N ASP A 317 -41.38 28.80 -1.42
CA ASP A 317 -42.14 30.05 -1.39
C ASP A 317 -42.20 30.69 0.02
#